data_AF-A0A7Y3B6A1-F1
#
_entry.id   AF-A0A7Y3B6A1-F1
#
_cell.length_a   1.000
_cell.length_b   1.000
_cell.length_c   1.000
_cell.angle_alpha   90.00
_cell.angle_beta   90.00
_cell.angle_gamma   90.00
#
_symmetry.space_group_name_H-M   'P 1'
#
loop_
_entity.id
_entity.type
_entity.pdbx_description
1 polymer ?
#
loop_
_entity_poly.entity_id
_entity_poly.type
_entity_poly.pdbx_seq_one_letter_code
_entity_poly.pdbx_strand_id
1 'polypeptide(L)'
;MAVGRAERREDRRERVTAAFGEHQAPIALDLLELTELAWHDCYGEVTPSEDIIDDMLLLSRGDIDRLIQAARLAVTDWRDLKVAADKTRHRT
;
A
#
# COMPACT_ATOMS: atom_id res chain seq x y z
N MET A 1 -3.03 -17.56 -0.19
CA MET A 1 -2.01 -16.79 0.55
C MET A 1 -0.73 -16.87 -0.26
N ALA A 2 -0.29 -15.76 -0.82
CA ALA A 2 1.00 -15.69 -1.50
C ALA A 2 2.12 -15.93 -0.49
N VAL A 3 2.94 -16.95 -0.76
CA VAL A 3 3.95 -17.47 0.16
C VAL A 3 5.18 -16.55 0.19
N GLY A 4 5.46 -15.83 -0.91
CA GLY A 4 6.63 -14.97 -1.05
C GLY A 4 6.35 -13.54 -1.51
N ARG A 5 7.34 -12.65 -1.31
CA ARG A 5 7.30 -11.24 -1.77
C ARG A 5 7.06 -11.12 -3.28
N ALA A 6 7.75 -11.92 -4.09
CA ALA A 6 7.62 -11.89 -5.55
C ALA A 6 6.20 -12.27 -6.01
N GLU A 7 5.56 -13.22 -5.34
CA GLU A 7 4.18 -13.64 -5.62
C GLU A 7 3.19 -12.53 -5.24
N ARG A 8 3.32 -11.94 -4.03
CA ARG A 8 2.52 -10.76 -3.64
C ARG A 8 2.71 -9.57 -4.59
N ARG A 9 3.93 -9.35 -5.06
CA ARG A 9 4.24 -8.30 -6.03
C ARG A 9 3.50 -8.54 -7.36
N GLU A 10 3.44 -9.79 -7.81
CA GLU A 10 2.72 -10.17 -9.02
C GLU A 10 1.20 -10.05 -8.83
N ASP A 11 0.66 -10.57 -7.74
CA ASP A 11 -0.77 -10.50 -7.41
C ASP A 11 -1.29 -9.05 -7.37
N ARG A 12 -0.45 -8.10 -6.93
CA ARG A 12 -0.80 -6.69 -6.84
C ARG A 12 -0.58 -5.92 -8.15
N ARG A 13 0.11 -6.50 -9.14
CA ARG A 13 0.54 -5.80 -10.36
C ARG A 13 -0.63 -5.16 -11.09
N GLU A 14 -1.68 -5.93 -11.38
CA GLU A 14 -2.84 -5.44 -12.14
C GLU A 14 -3.51 -4.24 -11.44
N ARG A 15 -3.79 -4.37 -10.14
CA ARG A 15 -4.40 -3.31 -9.32
C ARG A 15 -3.53 -2.06 -9.25
N VAL A 16 -2.21 -2.21 -9.08
CA VAL A 16 -1.30 -1.06 -9.00
C VAL A 16 -1.13 -0.39 -10.37
N THR A 17 -1.08 -1.16 -11.46
CA THR A 17 -1.10 -0.61 -12.82
C THR A 17 -2.39 0.15 -13.11
N ALA A 18 -3.54 -0.34 -12.66
CA ALA A 18 -4.80 0.39 -12.79
C ALA A 18 -4.80 1.73 -12.04
N ALA A 19 -4.13 1.80 -10.88
CA ALA A 19 -4.09 3.01 -10.05
C ALA A 19 -3.05 4.06 -10.51
N PHE A 20 -1.88 3.63 -11.00
CA PHE A 20 -0.75 4.52 -11.30
C PHE A 20 -0.36 4.57 -12.79
N GLY A 21 -0.95 3.70 -13.61
CA GLY A 21 -0.55 3.49 -15.01
C GLY A 21 0.77 2.71 -15.14
N GLU A 22 1.01 2.20 -16.35
CA GLU A 22 2.17 1.33 -16.68
C GLU A 22 3.52 1.95 -16.30
N HIS A 23 3.65 3.27 -16.43
CA HIS A 23 4.93 3.94 -16.20
C HIS A 23 5.31 4.04 -14.72
N GLN A 24 4.35 4.29 -13.83
CA GLN A 24 4.60 4.48 -12.40
C GLN A 24 4.31 3.23 -11.56
N ALA A 25 3.62 2.22 -12.10
CA ALA A 25 3.33 0.99 -11.38
C ALA A 25 4.57 0.26 -10.84
N PRO A 26 5.71 0.18 -11.56
CA PRO A 26 6.91 -0.46 -11.01
C PRO A 26 7.40 0.18 -9.72
N ILE A 27 7.48 1.51 -9.67
CA ILE A 27 7.98 2.24 -8.49
C ILE A 27 6.96 2.23 -7.33
N ALA A 28 5.66 2.24 -7.63
CA ALA A 28 4.63 2.03 -6.62
C ALA A 28 4.76 0.64 -5.97
N LEU A 29 4.97 -0.40 -6.77
CA LEU A 29 5.16 -1.76 -6.27
C LEU A 29 6.46 -1.91 -5.45
N ASP A 30 7.54 -1.23 -5.83
CA ASP A 30 8.77 -1.19 -5.02
C ASP A 30 8.53 -0.56 -3.64
N LEU A 31 7.73 0.51 -3.57
CA LEU A 31 7.36 1.14 -2.31
C LEU A 31 6.45 0.23 -1.45
N LEU A 32 5.53 -0.52 -2.05
CA LEU A 32 4.75 -1.53 -1.32
C LEU A 32 5.66 -2.62 -0.76
N GLU A 33 6.68 -3.05 -1.50
CA GLU A 33 7.67 -4.02 -1.01
C GLU A 33 8.51 -3.47 0.15
N LEU A 34 8.96 -2.22 0.07
CA LEU A 34 9.62 -1.53 1.20
C LEU A 34 8.71 -1.43 2.42
N THR A 35 7.41 -1.24 2.19
CA THR A 35 6.40 -1.22 3.25
C THR A 35 6.30 -2.59 3.92
N GLU A 36 6.35 -3.72 3.18
CA GLU A 36 6.37 -5.06 3.78
C GLU A 36 7.60 -5.27 4.68
N LEU A 37 8.77 -4.81 4.24
CA LEU A 37 10.00 -4.93 5.01
C LEU A 37 9.92 -4.13 6.32
N ALA A 38 9.43 -2.90 6.26
CA ALA A 38 9.22 -2.07 7.44
C ALA A 38 8.10 -2.62 8.34
N TRP A 39 7.05 -3.21 7.76
CA TRP A 39 5.92 -3.78 8.50
C TRP A 39 6.36 -4.88 9.47
N HIS A 40 7.28 -5.74 9.03
CA HIS A 40 7.87 -6.77 9.88
C HIS A 40 8.54 -6.17 11.11
N ASP A 41 9.32 -5.10 10.95
CA ASP A 41 10.03 -4.48 12.06
C ASP A 41 9.09 -3.71 13.00
N CYS A 42 8.02 -3.10 12.46
CA CYS A 42 7.05 -2.33 13.24
C CYS A 42 6.02 -3.19 13.98
N TYR A 43 5.58 -4.30 13.37
CA TYR A 43 4.42 -5.08 13.85
C TYR A 43 4.67 -6.59 13.99
N GLY A 44 5.85 -7.10 13.61
CA GLY A 44 6.19 -8.52 13.72
C GLY A 44 5.48 -9.43 12.69
N GLU A 45 4.83 -8.84 11.69
CA GLU A 45 4.09 -9.54 10.65
C GLU A 45 4.82 -9.48 9.31
N VAL A 46 4.71 -10.51 8.48
CA VAL A 46 5.48 -10.61 7.22
C VAL A 46 5.06 -9.57 6.18
N THR A 47 3.80 -9.13 6.19
CA THR A 47 3.22 -8.18 5.24
C THR A 47 1.96 -7.58 5.85
N PRO A 48 1.61 -6.31 5.56
CA PRO A 48 0.29 -5.79 5.91
C PRO A 48 -0.83 -6.59 5.22
N SER A 49 -2.04 -6.52 5.78
CA SER A 49 -3.21 -7.09 5.11
C SER A 49 -3.51 -6.38 3.79
N GLU A 50 -4.19 -7.05 2.87
CA GLU A 50 -4.58 -6.44 1.59
C GLU A 50 -5.49 -5.22 1.79
N ASP A 51 -6.31 -5.19 2.84
CA ASP A 51 -7.12 -4.01 3.15
C ASP A 51 -6.27 -2.77 3.46
N ILE A 52 -5.11 -2.95 4.11
CA ILE A 52 -4.18 -1.84 4.39
C ILE A 52 -3.51 -1.38 3.10
N ILE A 53 -3.14 -2.32 2.22
CA ILE A 53 -2.63 -1.98 0.88
C ILE A 53 -3.69 -1.19 0.11
N ASP A 54 -4.94 -1.62 0.13
CA ASP A 54 -6.04 -0.92 -0.54
C ASP A 54 -6.28 0.48 0.01
N ASP A 55 -6.18 0.68 1.33
CA ASP A 55 -6.24 2.01 1.94
C ASP A 55 -5.08 2.91 1.50
N MET A 56 -3.87 2.36 1.37
CA MET A 56 -2.72 3.10 0.86
C MET A 56 -2.94 3.53 -0.61
N LEU A 57 -3.46 2.63 -1.44
CA LEU A 57 -3.77 2.91 -2.85
C LEU A 57 -4.93 3.92 -2.98
N LEU A 58 -5.95 3.83 -2.14
CA LEU A 58 -7.05 4.80 -2.11
C LEU A 58 -6.56 6.21 -1.77
N LEU A 59 -5.71 6.32 -0.73
CA LEU A 59 -5.19 7.61 -0.26
C LEU A 59 -4.15 8.20 -1.22
N SER A 60 -3.43 7.37 -1.98
CA SER A 60 -2.48 7.84 -2.98
C SER A 60 -3.17 8.60 -4.11
N ARG A 61 -4.39 8.20 -4.50
CA ARG A 61 -5.09 8.71 -5.70
C ARG A 61 -4.23 8.64 -6.97
N GLY A 62 -3.41 7.60 -7.09
CA GLY A 62 -2.50 7.40 -8.23
C GLY A 62 -1.27 8.30 -8.24
N ASP A 63 -0.98 9.00 -7.13
CA ASP A 63 0.19 9.87 -6.99
C ASP A 63 1.23 9.23 -6.06
N ILE A 64 2.48 9.12 -6.54
CA ILE A 64 3.57 8.45 -5.80
C ILE A 64 3.95 9.18 -4.51
N ASP A 65 3.95 10.51 -4.50
CA ASP A 65 4.27 11.29 -3.31
C ASP A 65 3.24 11.01 -2.21
N ARG A 66 1.95 10.90 -2.60
CA ARG A 66 0.89 10.51 -1.68
C ARG A 66 0.97 9.06 -1.25
N LEU A 67 1.42 8.15 -2.12
CA LEU A 67 1.68 6.76 -1.73
C LEU A 67 2.78 6.69 -0.67
N ILE A 68 3.85 7.49 -0.79
CA ILE A 68 4.91 7.59 0.23
C ILE A 68 4.32 8.06 1.57
N GLN A 69 3.46 9.08 1.55
CA GLN A 69 2.79 9.54 2.77
C GLN A 69 1.89 8.46 3.39
N ALA A 70 1.15 7.72 2.56
CA ALA A 70 0.30 6.63 3.02
C ALA A 70 1.13 5.46 3.59
N ALA A 71 2.23 5.08 2.93
CA ALA A 71 3.16 4.07 3.43
C ALA A 71 3.77 4.47 4.78
N ARG A 72 4.24 5.72 4.89
CA ARG A 72 4.75 6.26 6.15
C ARG A 72 3.69 6.19 7.25
N LEU A 73 2.45 6.60 6.96
CA LEU A 73 1.37 6.54 7.92
C LEU A 73 1.06 5.10 8.34
N ALA A 74 1.00 4.17 7.38
CA ALA A 74 0.75 2.75 7.65
C ALA A 74 1.77 2.15 8.62
N VAL A 75 3.07 2.39 8.39
CA VAL A 75 4.13 1.83 9.23
C VAL A 75 4.20 2.50 10.61
N THR A 76 3.83 3.78 10.74
CA THR A 76 3.84 4.47 12.03
C THR A 76 2.57 4.22 12.85
N ASP A 77 1.41 4.23 12.21
CA ASP A 77 0.11 3.91 12.81
C ASP A 77 -0.92 3.55 11.73
N TRP A 78 -1.12 2.25 11.51
CA TRP A 78 -2.09 1.77 10.52
C TRP A 78 -3.55 2.10 10.87
N ARG A 79 -3.87 2.38 12.15
CA ARG A 79 -5.23 2.76 12.56
C ARG A 79 -5.56 4.16 12.03
N ASP A 80 -4.58 5.07 12.03
CA ASP A 80 -4.76 6.40 11.45
C ASP A 80 -4.93 6.33 9.93
N LEU A 81 -4.23 5.40 9.26
CA LEU A 81 -4.46 5.10 7.85
C LEU A 81 -5.92 4.68 7.61
N LYS A 82 -6.46 3.74 8.42
CA LYS A 82 -7.87 3.31 8.31
C LYS A 82 -8.83 4.48 8.44
N VAL A 83 -8.65 5.30 9.47
CA VAL A 83 -9.51 6.48 9.71
C VAL A 83 -9.46 7.45 8.54
N ALA A 84 -8.28 7.69 7.95
CA ALA A 84 -8.13 8.56 6.79
C ALA A 84 -8.81 7.99 5.54
N ALA A 85 -8.68 6.69 5.31
CA ALA A 85 -9.31 5.98 4.20
C ALA A 85 -10.84 6.01 4.31
N ASP A 86 -11.40 5.72 5.48
CA ASP A 86 -12.84 5.75 5.72
C ASP A 86 -13.43 7.15 5.53
N LYS A 87 -12.73 8.18 6.02
CA LYS A 87 -13.08 9.58 5.74
C LYS A 87 -13.08 9.90 4.25
N THR A 88 -12.20 9.27 3.46
CA THR A 88 -12.15 9.48 2.01
C THR A 88 -13.30 8.76 1.30
N ARG A 89 -13.64 7.54 1.71
CA ARG A 89 -14.79 6.78 1.20
C ARG A 89 -16.11 7.51 1.43
N HIS A 90 -16.32 8.10 2.62
CA HIS A 90 -17.55 8.82 2.95
C HIS A 90 -17.70 10.20 2.27
N ARG A 91 -16.67 10.69 1.57
CA ARG A 91 -16.69 11.99 0.86
C ARG A 91 -16.93 11.84 -0.65
N THR A 92 -16.98 10.62 -1.15
CA THR A 92 -17.13 10.29 -2.58
C THR A 92 -18.52 9.70 -2.80
#